data_AF-A0A1D1XKM1-F1
#
_entry.id   AF-A0A1D1XKM1-F1
#
_cell.length_a   1.000
_cell.length_b   1.000
_cell.length_c   1.000
_cell.angle_alpha   90.00
_cell.angle_beta   90.00
_cell.angle_gamma   90.00
#
_symmetry.space_group_name_H-M   'P 1'
#
loop_
_entity.id
_entity.type
_entity.pdbx_description
1 polymer ?
#
loop_
_entity_poly.entity_id
_entity_poly.type
_entity_poly.pdbx_seq_one_letter_code
_entity_poly.pdbx_strand_id
1 'polypeptide(L)'
;METLPPSSASSTATQDHPSSLDELSMQEILLFSDSLKDLRNLRSQLYSAAEYFELSYTNDDRKQIVVDTLKDYTIKAVVNAVDHLGSVSYKVNGLLDEKVNEVSGTDVRVSCIEQRLRTCQEFIDHEGFSQQSLVISTPKYHKRYILPGKLRFLLMLFRFSYQTPKNLKELNCWDHCQENAF
;
A
#
# COMPACT_ATOMS: atom_id res chain seq x y z
N MET A 1 40.23 13.35 14.68
CA MET A 1 40.40 12.34 13.62
C MET A 1 40.50 11.02 14.37
N GLU A 2 39.36 10.41 14.66
CA GLU A 2 39.26 9.14 15.40
C GLU A 2 38.31 8.26 14.59
N THR A 3 38.83 7.13 14.15
CA THR A 3 38.25 6.24 13.15
C THR A 3 37.46 5.15 13.86
N LEU A 4 36.15 5.06 13.62
CA LEU A 4 35.30 3.95 14.07
C LEU A 4 35.36 2.79 13.06
N PRO A 5 35.25 1.52 13.49
CA PRO A 5 35.39 0.35 12.63
C PRO A 5 34.11 0.07 11.83
N PRO A 6 34.21 -0.61 10.66
CA PRO A 6 33.04 -1.03 9.91
C PRO A 6 32.43 -2.27 10.56
N SER A 7 31.17 -2.16 10.99
CA SER A 7 30.38 -3.33 11.41
C SER A 7 29.99 -4.15 10.20
N SER A 8 30.43 -5.41 10.21
CA SER A 8 30.09 -6.45 9.23
C SER A 8 28.57 -6.72 9.25
N ALA A 9 27.87 -6.31 8.20
CA ALA A 9 26.52 -6.79 7.93
C ALA A 9 26.63 -8.17 7.28
N SER A 10 26.25 -9.18 8.06
CA SER A 10 26.13 -10.57 7.65
C SER A 10 25.20 -10.67 6.44
N SER A 11 25.71 -11.29 5.39
CA SER A 11 24.99 -11.71 4.20
C SER A 11 23.90 -12.73 4.56
N THR A 12 22.64 -12.29 4.61
CA THR A 12 21.52 -13.20 4.36
C THR A 12 21.40 -13.37 2.85
N ALA A 13 22.17 -14.33 2.34
CA ALA A 13 21.91 -14.90 1.02
C ALA A 13 20.58 -15.67 1.12
N THR A 14 19.48 -15.05 0.69
CA THR A 14 18.32 -15.78 0.19
C THR A 14 18.79 -16.50 -1.06
N GLN A 15 19.21 -17.76 -0.89
CA GLN A 15 19.14 -18.72 -1.99
C GLN A 15 17.66 -19.09 -2.13
N ASP A 16 16.90 -18.19 -2.76
CA ASP A 16 15.67 -18.58 -3.39
C ASP A 16 16.06 -19.49 -4.56
N HIS A 17 15.59 -20.73 -4.52
CA HIS A 17 15.65 -21.69 -5.61
C HIS A 17 14.35 -21.54 -6.43
N PRO A 18 14.23 -20.55 -7.35
CA PRO A 18 13.06 -20.43 -8.21
C PRO A 18 12.89 -21.67 -9.09
N SER A 19 13.99 -22.39 -9.38
CA SER A 19 13.96 -23.60 -10.20
C SER A 19 13.23 -24.78 -9.53
N SER A 20 13.29 -24.90 -8.20
CA SER A 20 12.70 -26.02 -7.47
C SER A 20 11.19 -25.86 -7.30
N LEU A 21 10.70 -24.63 -7.14
CA LEU A 21 9.28 -24.33 -7.02
C LEU A 21 8.56 -24.51 -8.37
N ASP A 22 9.18 -24.02 -9.44
CA ASP A 22 8.67 -24.16 -10.80
C ASP A 22 8.57 -25.65 -11.21
N GLU A 23 9.58 -26.46 -10.88
CA GLU A 23 9.60 -27.90 -11.15
C GLU A 23 8.49 -28.67 -10.42
N LEU A 24 8.17 -28.30 -9.17
CA LEU A 24 7.05 -28.87 -8.40
C LEU A 24 5.70 -28.50 -9.03
N SER A 25 5.53 -27.24 -9.42
CA SER A 25 4.29 -26.77 -10.06
C SER A 25 4.04 -27.46 -11.41
N MET A 26 5.10 -27.68 -12.21
CA MET A 26 5.00 -28.43 -13.47
C MET A 26 4.58 -29.88 -13.23
N GLN A 27 5.11 -30.52 -12.18
CA GLN A 27 4.74 -31.88 -11.83
C GLN A 27 3.26 -32.00 -11.42
N GLU A 28 2.73 -31.03 -10.66
CA GLU A 28 1.32 -31.02 -10.29
C GLU A 28 0.39 -30.84 -11.49
N ILE A 29 0.76 -29.96 -12.43
CA ILE A 29 0.01 -29.76 -13.68
C ILE A 29 -0.03 -31.05 -14.51
N LEU A 30 1.08 -31.78 -14.60
CA LEU A 30 1.13 -33.08 -15.29
C LEU A 30 0.21 -34.11 -14.64
N LEU A 31 0.26 -34.23 -13.31
CA LEU A 31 -0.59 -35.15 -12.54
C LEU A 31 -2.09 -34.81 -12.66
N PHE A 32 -2.42 -33.53 -12.80
CA PHE A 32 -3.78 -33.08 -13.08
C PHE A 32 -4.22 -33.48 -14.49
N SER A 33 -3.37 -33.27 -15.49
CA SER A 33 -3.63 -33.68 -16.88
C SER A 33 -3.88 -35.19 -17.00
N ASP A 34 -3.07 -36.02 -16.33
CA ASP A 34 -3.27 -37.47 -16.30
C ASP A 34 -4.63 -37.85 -15.70
N SER A 35 -5.05 -37.15 -14.65
CA SER A 35 -6.36 -37.41 -14.01
C SER A 35 -7.52 -37.06 -14.93
N LEU A 36 -7.40 -36.01 -15.75
CA LEU A 36 -8.39 -35.69 -16.79
C LEU A 36 -8.42 -36.73 -17.90
N LYS A 37 -7.27 -37.30 -18.26
CA LYS A 37 -7.18 -38.39 -19.22
C LYS A 37 -7.89 -39.64 -18.70
N ASP A 38 -7.69 -39.99 -17.43
CA ASP A 38 -8.38 -41.11 -16.79
C ASP A 38 -9.89 -40.89 -16.74
N LEU A 39 -10.35 -39.69 -16.41
CA LEU A 39 -11.78 -39.35 -16.44
C LEU A 39 -12.39 -39.48 -17.86
N ARG A 40 -11.64 -39.08 -18.91
CA ARG A 40 -12.07 -39.27 -20.30
C ARG A 40 -12.13 -40.75 -20.69
N ASN A 41 -11.18 -41.55 -20.20
CA ASN A 41 -11.17 -42.99 -20.42
C ASN A 41 -12.36 -43.67 -19.72
N LEU A 42 -12.65 -43.29 -18.47
CA LEU A 42 -13.82 -43.76 -17.74
C LEU A 42 -15.11 -43.48 -18.52
N ARG A 43 -15.27 -42.26 -19.03
CA ARG A 43 -16.42 -41.91 -19.88
C ARG A 43 -16.57 -42.87 -21.06
N SER A 44 -15.50 -43.15 -21.80
CA SER A 44 -15.54 -44.08 -22.93
C SER A 44 -15.93 -45.50 -22.49
N GLN A 45 -15.39 -45.99 -21.37
CA GLN A 45 -15.75 -47.29 -20.80
C GLN A 45 -17.23 -47.38 -20.44
N LEU A 46 -17.78 -46.32 -19.84
CA LEU A 46 -19.21 -46.27 -19.46
C LEU A 46 -20.11 -46.32 -20.69
N TYR A 47 -19.76 -45.63 -21.78
CA TYR A 47 -20.51 -45.72 -23.03
C TYR A 47 -20.45 -47.12 -23.65
N SER A 48 -19.26 -47.73 -23.72
CA SER A 48 -19.12 -49.10 -24.23
C SER A 48 -19.88 -50.12 -23.38
N ALA A 49 -19.90 -49.95 -22.06
CA ALA A 49 -20.69 -50.81 -21.18
C ALA A 49 -22.20 -50.61 -21.38
N ALA A 50 -22.65 -49.37 -21.55
CA ALA A 50 -24.06 -49.07 -21.83
C ALA A 50 -24.53 -49.71 -23.15
N GLU A 51 -23.73 -49.58 -24.22
CA GLU A 51 -24.00 -50.23 -25.50
C GLU A 51 -24.03 -51.76 -25.37
N TYR A 52 -23.09 -52.34 -24.61
CA TYR A 52 -23.07 -53.77 -24.33
C TYR A 52 -24.35 -54.23 -23.62
N PHE A 53 -24.80 -53.52 -22.58
CA PHE A 53 -26.01 -53.88 -21.84
C PHE A 53 -27.27 -53.71 -22.69
N GLU A 54 -27.33 -52.71 -23.57
CA GLU A 54 -28.44 -52.54 -24.52
C GLU A 54 -28.52 -53.72 -25.50
N LEU A 55 -27.40 -54.10 -26.10
CA LEU A 55 -27.33 -55.21 -27.04
C LEU A 55 -27.64 -56.55 -26.36
N SER A 56 -27.10 -56.77 -25.15
CA SER A 56 -27.33 -57.97 -24.35
C SER A 56 -28.80 -58.06 -23.92
N TYR A 57 -29.40 -56.95 -23.47
CA TYR A 57 -30.81 -56.93 -23.08
C TYR A 57 -31.74 -57.16 -24.28
N THR A 58 -31.35 -56.78 -25.49
CA THR A 58 -32.18 -57.03 -26.69
C THR A 58 -32.07 -58.50 -27.14
N ASN A 59 -30.86 -59.06 -27.18
CA ASN A 59 -30.60 -60.35 -27.84
C ASN A 59 -30.58 -61.59 -26.93
N ASP A 60 -30.38 -61.45 -25.61
CA ASP A 60 -30.28 -62.60 -24.69
C ASP A 60 -31.65 -62.96 -24.10
N ASP A 61 -32.03 -64.24 -24.04
CA ASP A 61 -33.28 -64.68 -23.43
C ASP A 61 -33.29 -64.55 -21.89
N ARG A 62 -32.11 -64.48 -21.26
CA ARG A 62 -31.93 -64.41 -19.79
C ARG A 62 -32.02 -62.98 -19.26
N LYS A 63 -33.10 -62.27 -19.61
CA LYS A 63 -33.29 -60.83 -19.29
C LYS A 63 -33.07 -60.49 -17.81
N GLN A 64 -33.54 -61.33 -16.89
CA GLN A 64 -33.42 -61.07 -15.46
C GLN A 64 -31.94 -61.01 -15.00
N ILE A 65 -31.08 -61.89 -15.53
CA ILE A 65 -29.65 -61.90 -15.22
C ILE A 65 -28.97 -60.63 -15.75
N VAL A 66 -29.34 -60.21 -16.98
CA VAL A 66 -28.84 -58.96 -17.58
C VAL A 66 -29.22 -57.76 -16.72
N VAL A 67 -30.48 -57.68 -16.29
CA VAL A 67 -30.98 -56.58 -15.43
C VAL A 67 -30.25 -56.54 -14.08
N ASP A 68 -30.06 -57.68 -13.43
CA ASP A 68 -29.41 -57.71 -12.11
C ASP A 68 -27.92 -57.35 -12.23
N THR A 69 -27.24 -57.78 -13.30
CA THR A 69 -25.85 -57.39 -13.59
C THR A 69 -25.73 -55.90 -13.93
N LEU A 70 -26.68 -55.36 -14.70
CA LEU A 70 -26.73 -53.93 -15.03
C LEU A 70 -26.90 -53.07 -13.76
N LYS A 71 -27.73 -53.50 -12.80
CA LYS A 71 -27.89 -52.79 -11.52
C LYS A 71 -26.59 -52.74 -10.73
N ASP A 72 -25.89 -53.87 -10.58
CA ASP A 72 -24.60 -53.92 -9.89
C ASP A 72 -23.55 -53.04 -10.60
N TYR A 73 -23.50 -53.10 -11.93
CA TYR A 73 -22.62 -52.24 -12.72
C TYR A 73 -22.96 -50.76 -12.54
N THR A 74 -24.24 -50.39 -12.55
CA THR A 74 -24.68 -48.99 -12.39
C THR A 74 -24.21 -48.41 -11.06
N ILE A 75 -24.31 -49.18 -9.96
CA ILE A 75 -23.82 -48.76 -8.65
C ILE A 75 -22.31 -48.51 -8.72
N LYS A 76 -21.53 -49.45 -9.27
CA LYS A 76 -20.07 -49.31 -9.42
C LYS A 76 -19.68 -48.15 -10.33
N ALA A 77 -20.38 -47.96 -11.43
CA ALA A 77 -20.15 -46.88 -12.39
C ALA A 77 -20.34 -45.50 -11.73
N VAL A 78 -21.39 -45.33 -10.93
CA VAL A 78 -21.65 -44.09 -10.19
C VAL A 78 -20.55 -43.84 -9.16
N VAL A 79 -20.20 -44.85 -8.36
CA VAL A 79 -19.12 -44.73 -7.36
C VAL A 79 -17.79 -44.36 -8.02
N ASN A 80 -17.42 -45.03 -9.11
CA ASN A 80 -16.19 -44.75 -9.85
C ASN A 80 -16.20 -43.33 -10.45
N ALA A 81 -17.32 -42.89 -11.03
CA ALA A 81 -17.43 -41.54 -11.57
C ALA A 81 -17.27 -40.47 -10.49
N VAL A 82 -17.92 -40.65 -9.33
CA VAL A 82 -17.79 -39.74 -8.19
C VAL A 82 -16.36 -39.74 -7.64
N ASP A 83 -15.72 -40.89 -7.52
CA ASP A 83 -14.33 -41.00 -7.05
C ASP A 83 -13.34 -40.28 -7.98
N HIS A 84 -13.42 -40.53 -9.29
CA HIS A 84 -12.58 -39.85 -10.27
C HIS A 84 -12.82 -38.34 -10.29
N LEU A 85 -14.08 -37.87 -10.18
CA LEU A 85 -14.39 -36.45 -10.07
C LEU A 85 -13.85 -35.84 -8.78
N GLY A 86 -13.95 -36.55 -7.66
CA GLY A 86 -13.39 -36.14 -6.38
C GLY A 86 -11.87 -35.95 -6.44
N SER A 87 -11.16 -36.90 -7.05
CA SER A 87 -9.71 -36.82 -7.27
C SER A 87 -9.31 -35.63 -8.15
N VAL A 88 -10.02 -35.41 -9.25
CA VAL A 88 -9.81 -34.25 -10.13
C VAL A 88 -10.04 -32.94 -9.37
N SER A 89 -11.14 -32.85 -8.61
CA SER A 89 -11.45 -31.66 -7.80
C SER A 89 -10.39 -31.38 -6.75
N TYR A 90 -9.89 -32.42 -6.07
CA TYR A 90 -8.82 -32.30 -5.08
C TYR A 90 -7.54 -31.74 -5.70
N LYS A 91 -7.14 -32.25 -6.87
CA LYS A 91 -5.94 -31.78 -7.59
C LYS A 91 -6.06 -30.33 -8.05
N VAL A 92 -7.23 -29.92 -8.57
CA VAL A 92 -7.48 -28.52 -8.94
C VAL A 92 -7.40 -27.61 -7.72
N ASN A 93 -7.96 -28.04 -6.59
CA ASN A 93 -7.90 -27.26 -5.36
C ASN A 93 -6.46 -27.05 -4.87
N GLY A 94 -5.60 -28.08 -4.98
CA GLY A 94 -4.17 -27.97 -4.66
C GLY A 94 -3.46 -26.93 -5.54
N LEU A 95 -3.62 -27.04 -6.87
CA LEU A 95 -3.05 -26.09 -7.83
C LEU A 95 -3.54 -24.65 -7.58
N LEU A 96 -4.81 -24.49 -7.22
CA LEU A 96 -5.39 -23.19 -6.91
C LEU A 96 -4.81 -22.60 -5.61
N ASP A 97 -4.68 -23.41 -4.56
CA ASP A 97 -4.14 -22.97 -3.26
C ASP A 97 -2.69 -22.47 -3.42
N GLU A 98 -1.85 -23.18 -4.18
CA GLU A 98 -0.49 -22.74 -4.51
C GLU A 98 -0.50 -21.35 -5.17
N LYS A 99 -1.35 -21.16 -6.18
CA LYS A 99 -1.44 -19.88 -6.91
C LYS A 99 -2.03 -18.76 -6.09
N VAL A 100 -3.00 -19.04 -5.22
CA VAL A 100 -3.56 -18.06 -4.28
C VAL A 100 -2.49 -17.59 -3.30
N ASN A 101 -1.68 -18.52 -2.78
CA ASN A 101 -0.55 -18.20 -1.90
C ASN A 101 0.52 -17.35 -2.61
N GLU A 102 0.85 -17.69 -3.87
CA GLU A 102 1.76 -16.90 -4.71
C GLU A 102 1.26 -15.47 -4.92
N VAL A 103 -0.03 -15.33 -5.30
CA VAL A 103 -0.67 -14.02 -5.50
C VAL A 103 -0.68 -13.22 -4.19
N SER A 104 -1.07 -13.82 -3.06
CA SER A 104 -1.02 -13.14 -1.77
C SER A 104 0.39 -12.65 -1.41
N GLY A 105 1.42 -13.46 -1.67
CA GLY A 105 2.81 -13.07 -1.46
C GLY A 105 3.24 -11.90 -2.34
N THR A 106 2.78 -11.85 -3.60
CA THR A 106 3.05 -10.72 -4.50
C THR A 106 2.32 -9.44 -4.07
N ASP A 107 1.06 -9.56 -3.64
CA ASP A 107 0.24 -8.43 -3.19
C ASP A 107 0.84 -7.71 -1.97
N VAL A 108 1.40 -8.48 -1.02
CA VAL A 108 2.15 -7.90 0.11
C VAL A 108 3.36 -7.08 -0.36
N ARG A 109 4.10 -7.56 -1.37
CA ARG A 109 5.24 -6.83 -1.94
C ARG A 109 4.80 -5.55 -2.65
N VAL A 110 3.71 -5.61 -3.42
CA VAL A 110 3.13 -4.45 -4.09
C VAL A 110 2.67 -3.41 -3.06
N SER A 111 1.90 -3.83 -2.04
CA SER A 111 1.43 -2.97 -0.95
C SER A 111 2.59 -2.26 -0.22
N CYS A 112 3.70 -2.97 0.01
CA CYS A 112 4.91 -2.38 0.58
C CYS A 112 5.51 -1.28 -0.31
N ILE A 113 5.60 -1.52 -1.63
CA ILE A 113 6.09 -0.53 -2.59
C ILE A 113 5.18 0.68 -2.62
N GLU A 114 3.86 0.49 -2.66
CA GLU A 114 2.89 1.58 -2.65
C GLU A 114 3.01 2.42 -1.37
N GLN A 115 3.14 1.79 -0.20
CA GLN A 115 3.30 2.51 1.05
C GLN A 115 4.59 3.36 1.04
N ARG A 116 5.70 2.80 0.56
CA ARG A 116 6.96 3.55 0.41
C ARG A 116 6.81 4.75 -0.51
N LEU A 117 6.12 4.58 -1.64
CA LEU A 117 5.85 5.67 -2.58
C LEU A 117 4.98 6.77 -1.96
N ARG A 118 3.90 6.39 -1.24
CA ARG A 118 3.05 7.35 -0.51
C ARG A 118 3.86 8.14 0.52
N THR A 119 4.67 7.47 1.32
CA THR A 119 5.54 8.11 2.31
C THR A 119 6.56 9.05 1.65
N CYS A 120 7.18 8.65 0.53
CA CYS A 120 8.06 9.56 -0.21
C CYS A 120 7.33 10.81 -0.70
N GLN A 121 6.09 10.67 -1.19
CA GLN A 121 5.27 11.81 -1.62
C GLN A 121 4.95 12.75 -0.44
N GLU A 122 4.55 12.19 0.71
CA GLU A 122 4.31 12.96 1.94
C GLU A 122 5.55 13.74 2.38
N PHE A 123 6.75 13.16 2.26
CA PHE A 123 8.00 13.86 2.55
C PHE A 123 8.27 15.02 1.57
N ILE A 124 8.05 14.81 0.27
CA ILE A 124 8.22 15.85 -0.76
C ILE A 124 7.25 17.00 -0.52
N ASP A 125 5.98 16.69 -0.23
CA ASP A 125 4.95 17.70 0.04
C ASP A 125 5.30 18.50 1.30
N HIS A 126 5.71 17.83 2.38
CA HIS A 126 6.11 18.47 3.63
C HIS A 126 7.34 19.40 3.43
N GLU A 127 8.35 18.97 2.68
CA GLU A 127 9.51 19.82 2.37
C GLU A 127 9.11 21.05 1.53
N GLY A 128 8.20 20.87 0.56
CA GLY A 128 7.62 21.96 -0.22
C GLY A 128 6.91 23.00 0.65
N PHE A 129 6.09 22.58 1.61
CA PHE A 129 5.44 23.48 2.57
C PHE A 129 6.45 24.21 3.47
N SER A 130 7.49 23.52 3.94
CA SER A 130 8.56 24.11 4.76
C SER A 130 9.31 25.23 4.00
N GLN A 131 9.65 24.98 2.74
CA GLN A 131 10.28 25.96 1.85
C GLN A 131 9.40 27.21 1.68
N GLN A 132 8.10 27.04 1.42
CA GLN A 132 7.16 28.16 1.31
C GLN A 132 7.05 28.97 2.61
N SER A 133 7.03 28.30 3.77
CA SER A 133 6.98 28.98 5.07
C SER A 133 8.26 29.78 5.37
N LEU A 134 9.44 29.28 4.99
CA LEU A 134 10.73 29.96 5.21
C LEU A 134 10.86 31.25 4.39
N VAL A 135 10.26 31.29 3.18
CA VAL A 135 10.24 32.50 2.34
C VAL A 135 9.38 33.61 2.97
N ILE A 136 8.37 33.26 3.76
CA ILE A 136 7.54 34.22 4.50
C ILE A 136 8.27 34.63 5.78
N SER A 137 9.20 35.57 5.66
CA SER A 137 9.82 36.21 6.82
C SER A 137 8.79 37.13 7.51
N THR A 138 8.13 36.63 8.56
CA THR A 138 7.30 37.49 9.42
C THR A 138 8.21 38.31 10.34
N PRO A 139 8.29 39.65 10.18
CA PRO A 139 9.05 40.48 11.09
C PRO A 139 8.46 40.42 12.51
N LYS A 140 9.30 40.06 13.49
CA LYS A 140 8.96 40.14 14.92
C LYS A 140 8.96 41.60 15.38
N TYR A 141 7.86 42.30 15.16
CA TYR A 141 7.67 43.64 15.73
C TYR A 141 7.51 43.53 17.26
N HIS A 142 8.42 44.19 18.00
CA HIS A 142 8.24 44.40 19.43
C HIS A 142 7.29 45.57 19.65
N LYS A 143 6.38 45.49 20.64
CA LYS A 143 5.46 46.59 21.04
C LYS A 143 6.18 47.78 21.72
N ARG A 144 7.37 48.16 21.26
CA ARG A 144 8.04 49.39 21.68
C ARG A 144 7.98 50.35 20.49
N TYR A 145 7.13 51.37 20.61
CA TYR A 145 7.12 52.49 19.68
C TYR A 145 8.52 53.10 19.64
N ILE A 146 9.26 52.91 18.53
CA ILE A 146 10.47 53.69 18.28
C ILE A 146 9.99 55.07 17.85
N LEU A 147 10.05 56.00 18.78
CA LEU A 147 9.64 57.37 18.56
C LEU A 147 10.72 58.08 17.73
N PRO A 148 10.40 58.60 16.52
CA PRO A 148 11.39 59.29 15.71
C PRO A 148 11.94 60.50 16.46
N GLY A 149 13.25 60.72 16.36
CA GLY A 149 14.09 61.56 17.24
C GLY A 149 13.69 63.03 17.43
N LYS A 150 12.59 63.50 16.83
CA LYS A 150 12.04 64.84 17.04
C LYS A 150 11.45 65.05 18.45
N LEU A 151 10.99 64.01 19.15
CA LEU A 151 10.46 64.16 20.52
C LEU A 151 11.53 64.33 21.61
N ARG A 152 12.81 64.02 21.33
CA ARG A 152 13.91 64.34 22.25
C ARG A 152 14.15 65.85 22.36
N PHE A 153 13.89 66.60 21.29
CA PHE A 153 14.04 68.06 21.29
C PHE A 153 12.93 68.76 22.11
N LEU A 154 11.69 68.29 22.01
CA LEU A 154 10.56 68.82 22.80
C LEU A 154 10.76 68.65 24.31
N LEU A 155 11.31 67.51 24.75
CA LEU A 155 11.62 67.27 26.17
C LEU A 155 12.76 68.15 26.69
N MET A 156 13.75 68.50 25.86
CA MET A 156 14.80 69.44 26.26
C MET A 156 14.29 70.87 26.41
N LEU A 157 13.38 71.32 25.52
CA LEU A 157 12.74 72.65 25.63
C LEU A 157 11.88 72.77 26.89
N PHE A 158 11.11 71.73 27.23
CA PHE A 158 10.34 71.71 28.48
C PHE A 158 11.24 71.75 29.72
N ARG A 159 12.41 71.09 29.69
CA ARG A 159 13.35 71.08 30.84
C ARG A 159 14.06 72.43 31.03
N PHE A 160 14.26 73.19 29.95
CA PHE A 160 14.86 74.53 30.01
C PHE A 160 13.88 75.58 30.57
N SER A 161 12.58 75.44 30.30
CA SER A 161 11.54 76.36 30.82
C SER A 161 11.30 76.29 32.33
N TYR A 162 11.72 75.21 33.02
CA TYR A 162 11.52 75.05 34.47
C TYR A 162 12.73 75.41 35.34
N GLN A 163 13.86 75.80 34.75
CA GLN A 163 15.08 76.13 35.51
C GLN A 163 15.51 77.60 35.34
N THR A 164 15.07 78.41 36.32
CA THR A 164 15.49 79.77 36.75
C THR A 164 14.78 81.00 36.14
N PRO A 165 14.71 82.17 36.82
CA PRO A 165 15.11 82.51 38.21
C PRO A 165 14.04 83.27 39.06
N LYS A 166 14.16 83.25 40.40
CA LYS A 166 13.44 84.17 41.30
C LYS A 166 14.30 85.40 41.61
N ASN A 167 14.24 86.43 40.78
CA ASN A 167 14.21 87.81 41.29
C ASN A 167 13.67 88.77 40.22
N LEU A 168 12.60 89.49 40.61
CA LEU A 168 11.84 90.43 39.79
C LEU A 168 12.67 91.69 39.51
N LYS A 169 12.87 92.01 38.23
CA LYS A 169 12.65 93.37 37.71
C LYS A 169 11.91 93.26 36.38
N GLU A 170 10.61 93.50 36.50
CA GLU A 170 9.58 93.86 35.53
C GLU A 170 9.79 93.58 34.04
N LEU A 171 8.92 92.70 33.56
CA LEU A 171 8.46 92.57 32.18
C LEU A 171 8.06 93.95 31.64
N ASN A 172 8.49 94.28 30.43
CA ASN A 172 7.68 94.93 29.40
C ASN A 172 8.48 94.93 28.09
N CYS A 173 8.09 94.05 27.18
CA CYS A 173 8.21 94.20 25.71
C CYS A 173 7.82 92.85 25.08
N TRP A 174 6.58 92.43 25.31
CA TRP A 174 5.87 91.66 24.29
C TRP A 174 5.54 92.63 23.15
N ASP A 175 5.50 92.11 21.93
CA ASP A 175 5.10 92.78 20.67
C ASP A 175 6.22 93.31 19.79
N HIS A 176 7.00 92.38 19.19
CA HIS A 176 7.31 92.57 17.77
C HIS A 176 7.63 91.26 17.03
N CYS A 177 6.92 91.07 15.91
CA CYS A 177 7.26 90.22 14.76
C CYS A 177 7.03 88.71 14.87
N GLN A 178 5.74 88.41 14.77
CA GLN A 178 5.13 87.51 13.77
C GLN A 178 5.92 87.33 12.45
N GLU A 179 5.70 86.17 11.82
CA GLU A 179 5.74 85.85 10.38
C GLU A 179 6.90 85.04 9.76
N ASN A 180 6.48 83.85 9.26
CA ASN A 180 6.88 83.14 8.05
C ASN A 180 8.24 82.40 8.07
N ALA A 181 8.30 81.10 8.35
CA ALA A 181 7.72 79.95 7.62
C ALA A 181 8.19 79.87 6.16
N PHE A 182 9.30 79.15 5.96
CA PHE A 182 9.50 78.15 4.91
C PHE A 182 10.39 77.03 5.47
#